data_AF-A0AAW6RDK6-F1
#
_entry.id   AF-A0AAW6RDK6-F1
#
_cell.length_a   1.000
_cell.length_b   1.000
_cell.length_c   1.000
_cell.angle_alpha   90.00
_cell.angle_beta   90.00
_cell.angle_gamma   90.00
#
_symmetry.space_group_name_H-M   'P 1'
#
loop_
_entity.id
_entity.type
_entity.pdbx_description
1 polymer ?
#
loop_
_entity_poly.entity_id
_entity_poly.type
_entity_poly.pdbx_seq_one_letter_code
_entity_poly.pdbx_strand_id
1 'polypeptide(L)'
;MIVRSAYGTAAVEWFLIIAIATILLTRLYLQLTGYPQVGGGTLHIAHALWGGALMMVALVTGWLFLGATARVVAVVAGGIGFGLFLDEVGKFVTRDNDYFYGPSAEIMYVLVVLVLLISRIVRDVKPPTGAEALANAASIAADGVAHGLPERRRRQAEEFLAAAAHHGFDVDTIGNVRALLESSRDTPDRLMILRDRAVALIPDFLRSPRWVSIVGWFLVVASAGGVVVGALSFVFTKDRFDDLDIYIELADNRIATWILFASAIATLTLALPAMLARRRGTAGLGPLRTLRIAALVFLLSNALVDFAMEGFGALLNLAIGLFALSVVSYHLGQAVTASNGTRDQLRV
;
A
#
# COMPACT_ATOMS: atom_id res chain seq x y z
N MET A 1 -8.95 -8.28 -26.46
CA MET A 1 -7.91 -7.32 -26.01
C MET A 1 -8.29 -6.85 -24.62
N ILE A 2 -7.37 -6.91 -23.64
CA ILE A 2 -7.64 -6.45 -22.26
C ILE A 2 -7.29 -4.96 -22.18
N VAL A 3 -8.21 -4.13 -21.72
CA VAL A 3 -8.02 -2.68 -21.53
C VAL A 3 -7.81 -2.41 -20.05
N ARG A 4 -6.69 -1.79 -19.68
CA ARG A 4 -6.43 -1.43 -18.29
C ARG A 4 -7.32 -0.25 -17.86
N SER A 5 -7.99 -0.42 -16.73
CA SER A 5 -8.74 0.67 -16.10
C SER A 5 -7.80 1.65 -15.40
N ALA A 6 -8.00 2.94 -15.62
CA ALA A 6 -7.33 4.03 -14.90
C ALA A 6 -7.56 3.98 -13.39
N TYR A 7 -8.64 3.33 -12.95
CA TYR A 7 -9.01 3.19 -11.54
C TYR A 7 -8.50 1.91 -10.89
N GLY A 8 -8.00 0.95 -11.67
CA GLY A 8 -7.72 -0.41 -11.20
C GLY A 8 -6.76 -0.43 -10.00
N THR A 9 -5.65 0.30 -10.09
CA THR A 9 -4.64 0.34 -9.01
C THR A 9 -5.20 0.95 -7.72
N ALA A 10 -5.88 2.09 -7.80
CA ALA A 10 -6.46 2.74 -6.62
C ALA A 10 -7.55 1.87 -5.96
N ALA A 11 -8.35 1.17 -6.76
CA ALA A 11 -9.37 0.24 -6.25
C ALA A 11 -8.73 -0.93 -5.49
N VAL A 12 -7.64 -1.50 -6.02
CA VAL A 12 -6.88 -2.58 -5.35
C VAL A 12 -6.24 -2.08 -4.06
N GLU A 13 -5.65 -0.90 -4.05
CA GLU A 13 -5.07 -0.29 -2.84
C GLU A 13 -6.13 -0.12 -1.74
N TRP A 14 -7.29 0.46 -2.07
CA TRP A 14 -8.40 0.62 -1.11
C TRP A 14 -8.96 -0.71 -0.64
N PHE A 15 -9.12 -1.68 -1.54
CA PHE A 15 -9.55 -3.03 -1.19
C PHE A 15 -8.63 -3.66 -0.13
N LEU A 16 -7.31 -3.55 -0.33
CA LEU A 16 -6.33 -4.09 0.61
C LEU A 16 -6.29 -3.32 1.94
N ILE A 17 -6.39 -1.99 1.91
CA ILE A 17 -6.47 -1.17 3.12
C ILE A 17 -7.68 -1.61 3.97
N ILE A 18 -8.83 -1.82 3.34
CA ILE A 18 -10.04 -2.27 4.02
C ILE A 18 -9.87 -3.70 4.54
N ALA A 19 -9.24 -4.59 3.78
CA ALA A 19 -8.96 -5.96 4.23
C ALA A 19 -8.05 -5.99 5.47
N ILE A 20 -6.94 -5.23 5.45
CA ILE A 20 -6.02 -5.11 6.60
C ILE A 20 -6.75 -4.52 7.80
N ALA A 21 -7.50 -3.43 7.62
CA ALA A 21 -8.29 -2.84 8.69
C ALA A 21 -9.30 -3.83 9.28
N THR A 22 -9.94 -4.64 8.43
CA THR A 22 -10.89 -5.67 8.85
C THR A 22 -10.21 -6.76 9.67
N ILE A 23 -9.04 -7.25 9.26
CA ILE A 23 -8.23 -8.21 10.03
C ILE A 23 -7.92 -7.64 11.42
N LEU A 24 -7.36 -6.42 11.47
CA LEU A 24 -6.95 -5.79 12.73
C LEU A 24 -8.13 -5.57 13.68
N LEU A 25 -9.26 -5.09 13.16
CA LEU A 25 -10.48 -4.89 13.95
C LEU A 25 -11.06 -6.21 14.44
N THR A 26 -11.08 -7.24 13.60
CA THR A 26 -11.59 -8.56 13.96
C THR A 26 -10.74 -9.17 15.08
N ARG A 27 -9.41 -9.12 14.97
CA ARG A 27 -8.52 -9.63 16.02
C ARG A 27 -8.60 -8.82 17.30
N LEU A 28 -8.67 -7.49 17.22
CA LEU A 28 -8.86 -6.65 18.40
C LEU A 28 -10.17 -7.03 19.11
N TYR A 29 -11.26 -7.20 18.36
CA TYR A 29 -12.53 -7.67 18.90
C TYR A 29 -12.39 -9.03 19.59
N LEU A 30 -11.77 -10.02 18.93
CA LEU A 30 -11.58 -11.36 19.50
C LEU A 30 -10.70 -11.35 20.75
N GLN A 31 -9.63 -10.53 20.77
CA GLN A 31 -8.77 -10.35 21.94
C GLN A 31 -9.54 -9.76 23.12
N LEU A 32 -10.33 -8.70 22.88
CA LEU A 32 -11.12 -8.03 23.91
C LEU A 32 -12.25 -8.90 24.46
N THR A 33 -12.78 -9.82 23.66
CA THR A 33 -13.90 -10.68 24.02
C THR A 33 -13.48 -12.08 24.49
N GLY A 34 -12.17 -12.38 24.48
CA GLY A 34 -11.65 -13.67 24.93
C GLY A 34 -11.94 -14.83 23.97
N TYR A 35 -11.97 -14.58 22.67
CA TYR A 35 -12.25 -15.56 21.60
C TYR A 35 -13.60 -16.29 21.78
N PRO A 36 -14.73 -15.56 21.75
CA PRO A 36 -16.04 -16.14 21.91
C PRO A 36 -16.34 -17.08 20.74
N GLN A 37 -16.86 -18.27 21.05
CA GLN A 37 -17.34 -19.17 20.02
C GLN A 37 -18.69 -18.69 19.51
N VAL A 38 -18.75 -18.36 18.21
CA VAL A 38 -20.00 -17.98 17.54
C VAL A 38 -20.55 -19.21 16.81
N GLY A 39 -21.55 -19.83 17.45
CA GLY A 39 -22.16 -21.07 17.02
C GLY A 39 -22.25 -22.08 18.18
N GLY A 40 -23.36 -22.82 18.26
CA GLY A 40 -23.64 -23.72 19.39
C GLY A 40 -23.10 -25.13 19.17
N GLY A 41 -22.76 -25.81 20.26
CA GLY A 41 -22.48 -27.27 20.30
C GLY A 41 -21.50 -27.77 19.25
N THR A 42 -22.03 -28.27 18.12
CA THR A 42 -21.27 -28.89 17.02
C THR A 42 -21.04 -27.97 15.81
N LEU A 43 -21.56 -26.74 15.80
CA LEU A 43 -21.51 -25.84 14.65
C LEU A 43 -20.76 -24.55 15.00
N HIS A 44 -19.53 -24.40 14.51
CA HIS A 44 -18.81 -23.13 14.51
C HIS A 44 -19.03 -22.42 13.18
N ILE A 45 -19.64 -21.22 13.20
CA ILE A 45 -19.74 -20.40 12.00
C ILE A 45 -18.47 -19.56 11.92
N ALA A 46 -17.52 -20.00 11.08
CA ALA A 46 -16.30 -19.24 10.83
C ALA A 46 -16.63 -17.88 10.19
N HIS A 47 -15.97 -16.82 10.64
CA HIS A 47 -16.10 -15.50 10.00
C HIS A 47 -15.63 -15.53 8.53
N ALA A 48 -14.84 -16.55 8.14
CA ALA A 48 -14.53 -16.86 6.75
C ALA A 48 -15.76 -17.12 5.86
N LEU A 49 -16.86 -17.67 6.39
CA LEU A 49 -18.10 -17.87 5.64
C LEU A 49 -18.73 -16.51 5.26
N TRP A 50 -18.82 -15.60 6.22
CA TRP A 50 -19.25 -14.22 5.99
C TRP A 50 -18.27 -13.49 5.07
N GLY A 51 -16.98 -13.79 5.20
CA GLY A 51 -15.94 -13.35 4.28
C GLY A 51 -16.23 -13.71 2.82
N GLY A 52 -16.48 -14.99 2.56
CA GLY A 52 -16.87 -15.51 1.25
C GLY A 52 -18.17 -14.89 0.72
N ALA A 53 -19.19 -14.74 1.58
CA ALA A 53 -20.46 -14.12 1.21
C ALA A 53 -20.30 -12.65 0.78
N LEU A 54 -19.51 -11.86 1.51
CA LEU A 54 -19.25 -10.46 1.15
C LEU A 54 -18.42 -10.33 -0.14
N MET A 55 -17.46 -11.23 -0.37
CA MET A 55 -16.75 -11.30 -1.65
C MET A 55 -17.69 -11.65 -2.81
N MET A 56 -18.66 -12.56 -2.60
CA MET A 56 -19.71 -12.84 -3.58
C MET A 56 -20.55 -11.60 -3.87
N VAL A 57 -20.99 -10.87 -2.83
CA VAL A 57 -21.72 -9.60 -2.98
C VAL A 57 -20.92 -8.60 -3.81
N ALA A 58 -19.60 -8.51 -3.61
CA ALA A 58 -18.74 -7.63 -4.39
C ALA A 58 -18.74 -7.99 -5.89
N LEU A 59 -18.61 -9.28 -6.22
CA LEU A 59 -18.67 -9.77 -7.60
C LEU A 59 -20.03 -9.49 -8.24
N VAL A 60 -21.11 -9.86 -7.56
CA VAL A 60 -22.48 -9.64 -8.03
C VAL A 60 -22.76 -8.15 -8.23
N THR A 61 -22.29 -7.29 -7.33
CA THR A 61 -22.42 -5.82 -7.48
C THR A 61 -21.72 -5.33 -8.74
N GLY A 62 -20.51 -5.83 -9.02
CA GLY A 62 -19.75 -5.49 -10.22
C GLY A 62 -20.39 -5.96 -11.52
N TRP A 63 -21.26 -6.99 -11.49
CA TRP A 63 -21.99 -7.48 -12.65
C TRP A 63 -23.34 -6.78 -12.86
N LEU A 64 -24.05 -6.48 -11.77
CA LEU A 64 -25.41 -5.94 -11.85
C LEU A 64 -25.47 -4.42 -12.04
N PHE A 65 -24.45 -3.69 -11.59
CA PHE A 65 -24.52 -2.24 -11.51
C PHE A 65 -23.33 -1.55 -12.20
N LEU A 66 -23.62 -0.44 -12.88
CA LEU A 66 -22.63 0.46 -13.45
C LEU A 66 -22.40 1.67 -12.54
N GLY A 67 -21.27 2.35 -12.71
CA GLY A 67 -20.98 3.61 -12.03
C GLY A 67 -19.99 3.51 -10.87
N ALA A 68 -19.68 4.68 -10.29
CA ALA A 68 -18.69 4.81 -9.23
C ALA A 68 -19.17 4.20 -7.90
N THR A 69 -20.45 4.32 -7.58
CA THR A 69 -21.03 3.77 -6.34
C THR A 69 -20.94 2.25 -6.30
N ALA A 70 -21.32 1.56 -7.39
CA ALA A 70 -21.20 0.12 -7.52
C ALA A 70 -19.75 -0.36 -7.31
N ARG A 71 -18.78 0.35 -7.90
CA ARG A 71 -17.36 0.10 -7.69
C ARG A 71 -16.92 0.29 -6.25
N VAL A 72 -17.36 1.36 -5.58
CA VAL A 72 -17.06 1.59 -4.16
C VAL A 72 -17.63 0.46 -3.31
N VAL A 73 -18.89 0.07 -3.53
CA VAL A 73 -19.51 -1.04 -2.82
C VAL A 73 -18.75 -2.34 -3.05
N ALA A 74 -18.33 -2.64 -4.29
CA ALA A 74 -17.54 -3.82 -4.59
C ALA A 74 -16.16 -3.80 -3.90
N VAL A 75 -15.47 -2.66 -3.90
CA VAL A 75 -14.18 -2.50 -3.20
C VAL A 75 -14.33 -2.67 -1.69
N VAL A 76 -15.37 -2.08 -1.10
CA VAL A 76 -15.63 -2.15 0.34
C VAL A 76 -16.07 -3.55 0.77
N ALA A 77 -17.10 -4.11 0.13
CA ALA A 77 -17.60 -5.45 0.44
C ALA A 77 -16.52 -6.51 0.16
N GLY A 78 -15.80 -6.38 -0.96
CA GLY A 78 -14.70 -7.27 -1.30
C GLY A 78 -13.58 -7.19 -0.29
N GLY A 79 -13.16 -5.97 0.11
CA GLY A 79 -12.10 -5.77 1.09
C GLY A 79 -12.45 -6.34 2.46
N ILE A 80 -13.66 -6.06 2.97
CA ILE A 80 -14.15 -6.64 4.24
C ILE A 80 -14.21 -8.16 4.12
N GLY A 81 -14.81 -8.67 3.04
CA GLY A 81 -14.97 -10.09 2.83
C GLY A 81 -13.63 -10.84 2.78
N PHE A 82 -12.68 -10.28 2.04
CA PHE A 82 -11.33 -10.82 1.93
C PHE A 82 -10.57 -10.74 3.26
N GLY A 83 -10.71 -9.64 4.00
CA GLY A 83 -10.10 -9.49 5.33
C GLY A 83 -10.61 -10.52 6.33
N LEU A 84 -11.93 -10.73 6.42
CA LEU A 84 -12.53 -11.76 7.28
C LEU A 84 -12.10 -13.19 6.89
N PHE A 85 -11.97 -13.44 5.58
CA PHE A 85 -11.48 -14.72 5.09
C PHE A 85 -10.01 -14.95 5.42
N LEU A 86 -9.16 -13.93 5.19
CA LEU A 86 -7.74 -14.00 5.48
C LEU A 86 -7.43 -14.15 6.97
N ASP A 87 -8.25 -13.55 7.86
CA ASP A 87 -8.04 -13.66 9.30
C ASP A 87 -8.05 -15.11 9.80
N GLU A 88 -8.82 -15.98 9.13
CA GLU A 88 -8.96 -17.39 9.47
C GLU A 88 -8.00 -18.32 8.70
N VAL A 89 -7.11 -17.77 7.85
CA VAL A 89 -6.15 -18.59 7.09
C VAL A 89 -5.29 -19.46 8.00
N GLY A 90 -4.93 -19.00 9.19
CA GLY A 90 -4.16 -19.80 10.14
C GLY A 90 -4.83 -21.11 10.54
N LYS A 91 -6.15 -21.10 10.75
CA LYS A 91 -6.93 -22.32 11.03
C LYS A 91 -6.93 -23.29 9.86
N PHE A 92 -6.87 -22.81 8.63
CA PHE A 92 -6.96 -23.67 7.45
C PHE A 92 -5.61 -24.15 6.91
N VAL A 93 -4.50 -23.54 7.35
CA VAL A 93 -3.15 -23.93 6.94
C VAL A 93 -2.63 -25.12 7.74
N THR A 94 -3.08 -25.30 8.99
CA THR A 94 -2.67 -26.41 9.85
C THR A 94 -3.70 -27.52 9.90
N ARG A 95 -3.23 -28.78 10.01
CA ARG A 95 -4.10 -29.95 10.11
C ARG A 95 -4.93 -29.96 11.41
N ASP A 96 -4.49 -29.21 12.42
CA ASP A 96 -5.06 -29.15 13.77
C ASP A 96 -5.94 -27.91 14.01
N ASN A 97 -6.18 -27.07 12.98
CA ASN A 97 -6.95 -25.82 13.09
C ASN A 97 -6.41 -24.79 14.10
N ASP A 98 -5.09 -24.67 14.19
CA ASP A 98 -4.44 -23.71 15.10
C ASP A 98 -4.56 -22.26 14.61
N TYR A 99 -5.29 -21.44 15.36
CA TYR A 99 -5.51 -20.01 15.08
C TYR A 99 -4.23 -19.15 15.22
N PHE A 100 -3.21 -19.67 15.90
CA PHE A 100 -1.95 -18.98 16.23
C PHE A 100 -0.74 -19.56 15.51
N TYR A 101 -0.95 -20.33 14.45
CA TYR A 101 0.16 -20.85 13.65
C TYR A 101 1.06 -19.71 13.17
N GLY A 102 2.30 -19.66 13.67
CA GLY A 102 3.25 -18.54 13.46
C GLY A 102 3.35 -18.04 12.02
N PRO A 103 3.44 -18.93 11.00
CA PRO A 103 3.50 -18.54 9.59
C PRO A 103 2.23 -17.87 9.02
N SER A 104 1.11 -17.82 9.75
CA SER A 104 -0.15 -17.26 9.22
C SER A 104 -0.03 -15.77 8.91
N ALA A 105 0.62 -15.01 9.80
CA ALA A 105 0.80 -13.58 9.60
C ALA A 105 1.79 -13.29 8.46
N GLU A 106 2.82 -14.14 8.28
CA GLU A 106 3.73 -14.10 7.14
C GLU A 106 2.99 -14.34 5.82
N ILE A 107 2.16 -15.40 5.74
CA ILE A 107 1.36 -15.70 4.54
C ILE A 107 0.44 -14.53 4.18
N MET A 108 -0.25 -13.95 5.17
CA MET A 108 -1.11 -12.78 4.98
C MET A 108 -0.30 -11.58 4.45
N TYR A 109 0.86 -11.31 5.05
CA TYR A 109 1.75 -10.22 4.63
C TYR A 109 2.23 -10.42 3.18
N VAL A 110 2.78 -11.60 2.85
CA VAL A 110 3.27 -11.92 1.51
C VAL A 110 2.15 -11.78 0.47
N LEU A 111 0.95 -12.25 0.78
CA LEU A 111 -0.21 -12.14 -0.11
C LEU A 111 -0.60 -10.68 -0.37
N VAL A 112 -0.68 -9.85 0.67
CA VAL A 112 -0.97 -8.42 0.55
C VAL A 112 0.10 -7.73 -0.31
N VAL A 113 1.39 -7.98 -0.02
CA VAL A 113 2.50 -7.41 -0.78
C VAL A 113 2.46 -7.87 -2.23
N LEU A 114 2.19 -9.15 -2.49
CA LEU A 114 2.09 -9.70 -3.83
C LEU A 114 0.99 -9.02 -4.65
N VAL A 115 -0.20 -8.84 -4.07
CA VAL A 115 -1.32 -8.15 -4.75
C VAL A 115 -0.97 -6.70 -5.05
N LEU A 116 -0.31 -5.98 -4.11
CA LEU A 116 0.19 -4.63 -4.36
C LEU A 116 1.20 -4.59 -5.50
N LEU A 117 2.19 -5.49 -5.49
CA LEU A 117 3.23 -5.58 -6.52
C LEU A 117 2.63 -5.88 -7.89
N ILE A 118 1.71 -6.84 -7.98
CA ILE A 118 1.00 -7.16 -9.24
C ILE A 118 0.24 -5.92 -9.73
N SER A 119 -0.51 -5.24 -8.85
CA SER A 119 -1.26 -4.03 -9.24
C SER A 119 -0.35 -2.91 -9.75
N ARG A 120 0.86 -2.81 -9.17
CA ARG A 120 1.88 -1.84 -9.57
C ARG A 120 2.50 -2.21 -10.91
N ILE A 121 2.85 -3.47 -11.12
CA ILE A 121 3.42 -3.99 -12.36
C ILE A 121 2.44 -3.76 -13.52
N VAL A 122 1.15 -4.08 -13.34
CA VAL A 122 0.10 -3.87 -14.35
C VAL A 122 0.04 -2.40 -14.79
N ARG A 123 0.27 -1.46 -13.86
CA ARG A 123 0.22 -0.02 -14.13
C ARG A 123 1.51 0.52 -14.76
N ASP A 124 2.66 0.18 -14.17
CA ASP A 124 3.91 0.89 -14.42
C ASP A 124 4.73 0.31 -15.60
N VAL A 125 4.45 -0.91 -16.05
CA VAL A 125 5.26 -1.57 -17.09
C VAL A 125 5.12 -0.91 -18.47
N LYS A 126 3.95 -0.35 -18.80
CA LYS A 126 3.72 0.32 -20.09
C LYS A 126 2.82 1.55 -19.93
N PRO A 127 3.14 2.69 -20.58
CA PRO A 127 2.20 3.78 -20.75
C PRO A 127 0.87 3.30 -21.33
N PRO A 128 -0.26 3.98 -21.06
CA PRO A 128 -1.54 3.65 -21.69
C PRO A 128 -1.42 3.76 -23.20
N THR A 129 -1.89 2.74 -23.92
CA THR A 129 -2.03 2.84 -25.38
C THR A 129 -3.14 3.84 -25.73
N GLY A 130 -3.15 4.36 -26.96
CA GLY A 130 -4.23 5.27 -27.40
C GLY A 130 -5.63 4.64 -27.28
N ALA A 131 -5.75 3.32 -27.49
CA ALA A 131 -7.00 2.58 -27.30
C ALA A 131 -7.42 2.55 -25.82
N GLU A 132 -6.47 2.31 -24.92
CA GLU A 132 -6.72 2.37 -23.48
C GLU A 132 -7.09 3.78 -23.03
N ALA A 133 -6.43 4.80 -23.56
CA ALA A 133 -6.74 6.20 -23.24
C ALA A 133 -8.17 6.55 -23.68
N LEU A 134 -8.53 6.28 -24.94
CA LEU A 134 -9.88 6.53 -25.45
C LEU A 134 -10.95 5.75 -24.68
N ALA A 135 -10.72 4.47 -24.38
CA ALA A 135 -11.66 3.65 -23.61
C ALA A 135 -11.85 4.16 -22.17
N ASN A 136 -10.77 4.62 -21.52
CA ASN A 136 -10.87 5.23 -20.19
C ASN A 136 -11.63 6.55 -20.25
N ALA A 137 -11.38 7.42 -21.25
CA ALA A 137 -12.15 8.65 -21.45
C ALA A 137 -13.65 8.36 -21.66
N ALA A 138 -13.98 7.39 -22.50
CA ALA A 138 -15.36 6.98 -22.77
C ALA A 138 -16.05 6.40 -21.51
N SER A 139 -15.33 5.61 -20.70
CA SER A 139 -15.86 5.11 -19.43
C SER A 139 -16.16 6.25 -18.44
N ILE A 140 -15.31 7.28 -18.39
CA ILE A 140 -15.54 8.46 -17.53
C ILE A 140 -16.75 9.25 -18.02
N ALA A 141 -16.87 9.43 -19.33
CA ALA A 141 -18.00 10.10 -19.95
C ALA A 141 -19.32 9.37 -19.63
N ALA A 142 -19.35 8.05 -19.79
CA ALA A 142 -20.52 7.22 -19.48
C ALA A 142 -20.94 7.33 -18.00
N ASP A 143 -19.98 7.37 -17.06
CA ASP A 143 -20.29 7.62 -15.65
C ASP A 143 -20.93 8.99 -15.42
N GLY A 144 -20.48 9.99 -16.18
CA GLY A 144 -20.94 11.38 -16.08
C GLY A 144 -22.36 11.59 -16.55
N VAL A 145 -22.77 10.87 -17.60
CA VAL A 145 -24.15 10.90 -18.09
C VAL A 145 -25.14 10.51 -17.00
N ALA A 146 -24.81 9.48 -16.20
CA ALA A 146 -25.73 8.96 -15.19
C ALA A 146 -25.73 9.75 -13.87
N HIS A 147 -24.57 10.25 -13.41
CA HIS A 147 -24.42 10.77 -12.04
C HIS A 147 -23.76 12.17 -11.96
N GLY A 148 -23.44 12.77 -13.11
CA GLY A 148 -22.61 13.96 -13.20
C GLY A 148 -21.12 13.69 -12.93
N LEU A 149 -20.30 14.66 -13.31
CA LEU A 149 -18.84 14.59 -13.27
C LEU A 149 -18.25 15.70 -12.39
N PRO A 150 -17.40 15.34 -11.41
CA PRO A 150 -16.50 16.29 -10.79
C PRO A 150 -15.47 16.80 -11.79
N GLU A 151 -15.11 18.08 -11.64
CA GLU A 151 -14.14 18.78 -12.48
C GLU A 151 -12.81 18.03 -12.64
N ARG A 152 -12.31 17.43 -11.55
CA ARG A 152 -11.09 16.60 -11.60
C ARG A 152 -11.22 15.40 -12.56
N ARG A 153 -12.39 14.75 -12.58
CA ARG A 153 -12.64 13.60 -13.47
C ARG A 153 -12.80 14.05 -14.92
N ARG A 154 -13.39 15.23 -15.14
CA ARG A 154 -13.48 15.87 -16.46
C ARG A 154 -12.08 16.11 -17.04
N ARG A 155 -11.20 16.78 -16.27
CA ARG A 155 -9.80 17.00 -16.66
C ARG A 155 -9.04 15.70 -16.96
N GLN A 156 -9.23 14.68 -16.13
CA GLN A 156 -8.61 13.37 -16.35
C GLN A 156 -9.08 12.73 -17.67
N ALA A 157 -10.36 12.85 -18.01
CA ALA A 157 -10.88 12.36 -19.29
C ALA A 157 -10.30 13.15 -20.48
N GLU A 158 -10.15 14.47 -20.35
CA GLU A 158 -9.52 15.31 -21.36
C GLU A 158 -8.04 14.95 -21.59
N GLU A 159 -7.29 14.69 -20.52
CA GLU A 159 -5.91 14.19 -20.60
C GLU A 159 -5.83 12.87 -21.39
N PHE A 160 -6.78 11.96 -21.16
CA PHE A 160 -6.87 10.71 -21.92
C PHE A 160 -7.25 10.94 -23.39
N LEU A 161 -8.14 11.87 -23.69
CA LEU A 161 -8.48 12.22 -25.08
C LEU A 161 -7.28 12.84 -25.80
N ALA A 162 -6.51 13.70 -25.12
CA ALA A 162 -5.27 14.27 -25.67
C ALA A 162 -4.22 13.17 -25.91
N ALA A 163 -4.08 12.22 -24.98
CA ALA A 163 -3.19 11.08 -25.16
C ALA A 163 -3.62 10.20 -26.35
N ALA A 164 -4.92 9.95 -26.52
CA ALA A 164 -5.45 9.20 -27.67
C ALA A 164 -5.16 9.93 -28.99
N ALA A 165 -5.36 11.26 -29.05
CA ALA A 165 -5.05 12.06 -30.22
C ALA A 165 -3.56 11.98 -30.61
N HIS A 166 -2.65 12.06 -29.62
CA HIS A 166 -1.21 11.92 -29.84
C HIS A 166 -0.83 10.53 -30.40
N HIS A 167 -1.64 9.50 -30.14
CA HIS A 167 -1.44 8.15 -30.67
C HIS A 167 -2.13 7.93 -32.03
N GLY A 168 -2.65 8.99 -32.67
CA GLY A 168 -3.23 8.94 -34.01
C GLY A 168 -4.64 8.35 -34.07
N PHE A 169 -5.39 8.38 -32.96
CA PHE A 169 -6.79 7.96 -32.97
C PHE A 169 -7.66 8.94 -33.76
N ASP A 170 -8.72 8.40 -34.36
CA ASP A 170 -9.66 9.13 -35.19
C ASP A 170 -10.27 10.34 -34.46
N VAL A 171 -10.25 11.49 -35.15
CA VAL A 171 -10.66 12.79 -34.59
C VAL A 171 -12.15 12.81 -34.33
N ASP A 172 -12.95 12.20 -35.19
CA ASP A 172 -14.41 12.15 -35.05
C ASP A 172 -14.81 11.32 -33.82
N THR A 173 -14.16 10.18 -33.62
CA THR A 173 -14.37 9.32 -32.44
C THR A 173 -14.01 10.05 -31.13
N ILE A 174 -12.89 10.77 -31.09
CA ILE A 174 -12.51 11.60 -29.93
C ILE A 174 -13.56 12.70 -29.72
N GLY A 175 -14.01 13.35 -30.80
CA GLY A 175 -15.05 14.39 -30.76
C GLY A 175 -16.36 13.88 -30.14
N ASN A 176 -16.79 12.68 -30.50
CA ASN A 176 -18.01 12.06 -29.95
C ASN A 176 -17.91 11.82 -28.43
N VAL A 177 -16.76 11.32 -27.94
CA VAL A 177 -16.55 11.13 -26.50
C VAL A 177 -16.48 12.48 -25.77
N ARG A 178 -15.84 13.48 -26.38
CA ARG A 178 -15.77 14.84 -25.82
C ARG A 178 -17.16 15.47 -25.69
N ALA A 179 -18.00 15.36 -26.72
CA ALA A 179 -19.37 15.86 -26.67
C ALA A 179 -20.17 15.24 -25.51
N LEU A 180 -19.97 13.95 -25.26
CA LEU A 180 -20.60 13.26 -24.13
C LEU A 180 -20.11 13.79 -22.77
N LEU A 181 -18.81 14.06 -22.63
CA LEU A 181 -18.23 14.68 -21.43
C LEU A 181 -18.80 16.09 -21.18
N GLU A 182 -18.87 16.91 -22.23
CA GLU A 182 -19.38 18.28 -22.15
C GLU A 182 -20.87 18.34 -21.77
N SER A 183 -21.66 17.35 -22.22
CA SER A 183 -23.08 17.23 -21.89
C SER A 183 -23.35 16.83 -20.42
N SER A 184 -22.33 16.37 -19.70
CA SER A 184 -22.47 15.87 -18.33
C SER A 184 -22.58 17.02 -17.32
N ARG A 185 -23.48 16.86 -16.33
CA ARG A 185 -23.68 17.83 -15.24
C ARG A 185 -22.48 17.86 -14.29
N ASP A 186 -22.18 19.01 -13.70
CA ASP A 186 -21.14 19.11 -12.67
C ASP A 186 -21.62 18.61 -11.30
N THR A 187 -20.74 17.88 -10.62
CA THR A 187 -20.99 17.33 -9.28
C THR A 187 -19.80 17.61 -8.35
N PRO A 188 -20.01 17.98 -7.08
CA PRO A 188 -18.90 18.18 -6.13
C PRO A 188 -18.09 16.90 -5.88
N ASP A 189 -16.75 17.02 -5.78
CA ASP A 189 -15.84 15.90 -5.47
C ASP A 189 -15.88 15.56 -3.96
N ARG A 190 -16.94 14.85 -3.53
CA ARG A 190 -17.14 14.49 -2.12
C ARG A 190 -15.98 13.68 -1.52
N LEU A 191 -15.36 12.81 -2.31
CA LEU A 191 -14.23 11.99 -1.87
C LEU A 191 -12.98 12.84 -1.62
N MET A 192 -12.72 13.83 -2.48
CA MET A 192 -11.61 14.74 -2.26
C MET A 192 -11.82 15.63 -1.03
N ILE A 193 -13.04 16.13 -0.82
CA ILE A 193 -13.37 16.91 0.39
C ILE A 193 -13.09 16.09 1.66
N LEU A 194 -13.44 14.80 1.66
CA LEU A 194 -13.16 13.92 2.78
C LEU A 194 -11.65 13.68 2.96
N ARG A 195 -10.92 13.46 1.87
CA ARG A 195 -9.46 13.32 1.88
C ARG A 195 -8.78 14.59 2.42
N ASP A 196 -9.17 15.75 1.93
CA ASP A 196 -8.58 17.03 2.33
C ASP A 196 -8.84 17.31 3.82
N ARG A 197 -10.03 16.97 4.33
CA ARG A 197 -10.31 16.98 5.77
C ARG A 197 -9.42 16.01 6.54
N ALA A 198 -9.27 14.77 6.07
CA ALA A 198 -8.42 13.78 6.73
C ALA A 198 -6.95 14.22 6.76
N VAL A 199 -6.45 14.83 5.68
CA VAL A 199 -5.10 15.38 5.60
C VAL A 199 -4.94 16.61 6.52
N ALA A 200 -5.98 17.42 6.66
CA ALA A 200 -6.00 18.56 7.58
C ALA A 200 -5.93 18.14 9.05
N LEU A 201 -6.38 16.92 9.38
CA LEU A 201 -6.26 16.36 10.73
C LEU A 201 -4.83 15.90 11.07
N ILE A 202 -3.92 15.82 10.10
CA ILE A 202 -2.51 15.45 10.35
C ILE A 202 -1.82 16.62 11.07
N PRO A 203 -1.31 16.44 12.31
CA PRO A 203 -0.69 17.52 13.08
C PRO A 203 0.50 18.17 12.37
N ASP A 204 0.61 19.50 12.47
CA ASP A 204 1.68 20.27 11.82
C ASP A 204 3.09 19.87 12.28
N PHE A 205 3.22 19.35 13.50
CA PHE A 205 4.48 18.81 14.00
C PHE A 205 5.04 17.68 13.14
N LEU A 206 4.18 16.81 12.57
CA LEU A 206 4.59 15.70 11.69
C LEU A 206 5.08 16.18 10.32
N ARG A 207 4.75 17.43 9.94
CA ARG A 207 5.16 18.06 8.68
C ARG A 207 6.53 18.71 8.76
N SER A 208 7.17 18.75 9.94
CA SER A 208 8.48 19.39 10.11
C SER A 208 9.59 18.70 9.30
N PRO A 209 10.48 19.45 8.61
CA PRO A 209 11.65 18.89 7.92
C PRO A 209 12.64 18.17 8.83
N ARG A 210 12.56 18.39 10.16
CA ARG A 210 13.37 17.71 11.17
C ARG A 210 13.11 16.22 11.22
N TRP A 211 11.86 15.80 10.97
CA TRP A 211 11.48 14.38 10.96
C TRP A 211 12.25 13.58 9.93
N VAL A 212 12.54 14.13 8.75
CA VAL A 212 13.37 13.45 7.75
C VAL A 212 14.79 13.20 8.28
N SER A 213 15.34 14.11 9.07
CA SER A 213 16.65 13.93 9.69
C SER A 213 16.61 12.88 10.80
N ILE A 214 15.58 12.90 11.65
CA ILE A 214 15.39 11.91 12.72
C ILE A 214 15.21 10.52 12.13
N VAL A 215 14.24 10.35 11.22
CA VAL A 215 13.94 9.09 10.54
C VAL A 215 15.14 8.60 9.73
N GLY A 216 15.82 9.49 9.01
CA GLY A 216 16.96 9.10 8.20
C GLY A 216 18.14 8.62 9.02
N TRP A 217 18.45 9.28 10.15
CA TRP A 217 19.50 8.80 11.06
C TRP A 217 19.07 7.55 11.83
N PHE A 218 17.80 7.43 12.19
CA PHE A 218 17.24 6.19 12.74
C PHE A 218 17.46 5.02 11.79
N LEU A 219 17.12 5.16 10.50
CA LEU A 219 17.36 4.12 9.49
C LEU A 219 18.84 3.75 9.39
N VAL A 220 19.75 4.73 9.43
CA VAL A 220 21.20 4.48 9.41
C VAL A 220 21.66 3.72 10.66
N VAL A 221 21.23 4.14 11.85
CA VAL A 221 21.63 3.50 13.11
C VAL A 221 21.03 2.10 13.22
N ALA A 222 19.74 1.92 12.91
CA ALA A 222 19.07 0.64 12.92
C ALA A 222 19.71 -0.34 11.92
N SER A 223 20.00 0.10 10.70
CA SER A 223 20.65 -0.75 9.69
C SER A 223 22.12 -1.05 10.04
N ALA A 224 22.88 -0.10 10.59
CA ALA A 224 24.23 -0.38 11.09
C ALA A 224 24.21 -1.41 12.24
N GLY A 225 23.27 -1.26 13.18
CA GLY A 225 23.03 -2.24 14.24
C GLY A 225 22.68 -3.62 13.68
N GLY A 226 21.77 -3.70 12.71
CA GLY A 226 21.40 -4.95 12.03
C GLY A 226 22.58 -5.63 11.31
N VAL A 227 23.48 -4.86 10.70
CA VAL A 227 24.72 -5.40 10.10
C VAL A 227 25.64 -5.98 11.17
N VAL A 228 25.84 -5.26 12.29
CA VAL A 228 26.69 -5.73 13.38
C VAL A 228 26.11 -6.99 14.01
N VAL A 229 24.82 -6.98 14.35
CA VAL A 229 24.11 -8.13 14.91
C VAL A 229 24.18 -9.31 13.97
N GLY A 230 23.82 -9.14 12.69
CA GLY A 230 23.88 -10.22 11.72
C GLY A 230 25.29 -10.78 11.53
N ALA A 231 26.33 -9.93 11.50
CA ALA A 231 27.72 -10.38 11.42
C ALA A 231 28.14 -11.18 12.67
N LEU A 232 27.75 -10.73 13.88
CA LEU A 232 28.00 -11.45 15.12
C LEU A 232 27.30 -12.81 15.14
N SER A 233 26.06 -12.88 14.66
CA SER A 233 25.30 -14.14 14.54
C SER A 233 25.98 -15.18 13.64
N PHE A 234 26.78 -14.76 12.66
CA PHE A 234 27.56 -15.68 11.82
C PHE A 234 28.91 -16.10 12.44
N VAL A 235 29.50 -15.26 13.28
CA VAL A 235 30.82 -15.49 13.89
C VAL A 235 30.71 -16.28 15.20
N PHE A 236 29.65 -16.07 15.97
CA PHE A 236 29.43 -16.70 17.27
C PHE A 236 28.25 -17.67 17.20
N THR A 237 28.53 -18.98 17.27
CA THR A 237 27.49 -20.04 17.34
C THR A 237 27.23 -20.40 18.80
N LYS A 238 25.94 -20.39 19.22
CA LYS A 238 25.24 -20.76 20.49
C LYS A 238 26.00 -20.98 21.82
N ASP A 239 27.27 -21.36 21.87
CA ASP A 239 27.98 -21.81 23.09
C ASP A 239 28.47 -20.70 24.03
N ARG A 240 28.07 -19.43 23.85
CA ARG A 240 28.65 -18.32 24.66
C ARG A 240 27.72 -17.22 25.15
N PHE A 241 26.41 -17.28 24.87
CA PHE A 241 25.45 -16.28 25.35
C PHE A 241 24.18 -16.97 25.88
N ASP A 242 24.25 -17.43 27.13
CA ASP A 242 23.10 -17.97 27.89
C ASP A 242 22.14 -16.87 28.40
N ASP A 243 22.47 -15.59 28.20
CA ASP A 243 21.85 -14.46 28.93
C ASP A 243 21.14 -13.42 28.02
N LEU A 244 20.99 -13.69 26.71
CA LEU A 244 20.26 -12.79 25.81
C LEU A 244 19.27 -13.56 24.92
N ASP A 245 18.00 -13.61 25.35
CA ASP A 245 16.89 -14.25 24.63
C ASP A 245 16.76 -13.80 23.16
N ILE A 246 17.09 -12.54 22.85
CA ILE A 246 17.05 -11.98 21.48
C ILE A 246 18.03 -12.70 20.52
N TYR A 247 19.15 -13.22 21.02
CA TYR A 247 20.15 -13.93 20.21
C TYR A 247 19.75 -15.38 19.94
N ILE A 248 19.00 -15.99 20.85
CA ILE A 248 18.63 -17.42 20.79
C ILE A 248 17.57 -17.63 19.71
N GLU A 249 16.61 -16.71 19.58
CA GLU A 249 15.49 -16.84 18.63
C GLU A 249 15.91 -16.54 17.17
N LEU A 250 16.81 -15.57 16.94
CA LEU A 250 17.39 -15.32 15.62
C LEU A 250 18.35 -16.43 15.17
N ALA A 251 19.13 -17.01 16.10
CA ALA A 251 20.10 -18.05 15.79
C ALA A 251 19.45 -19.38 15.34
N ASP A 252 18.20 -19.63 15.71
CA ASP A 252 17.47 -20.84 15.27
C ASP A 252 16.94 -20.74 13.83
N ASN A 253 16.68 -19.53 13.31
CA ASN A 253 16.22 -19.33 11.93
C ASN A 253 17.30 -18.72 11.04
N ARG A 254 18.12 -19.61 10.44
CA ARG A 254 19.20 -19.22 9.51
C ARG A 254 18.71 -18.40 8.32
N ILE A 255 17.49 -18.64 7.83
CA ILE A 255 16.92 -17.91 6.68
C ILE A 255 16.59 -16.47 7.08
N ALA A 256 15.90 -16.29 8.21
CA ALA A 256 15.57 -14.96 8.76
C ALA A 256 16.83 -14.11 9.00
N THR A 257 17.87 -14.72 9.59
CA THR A 257 19.16 -14.04 9.82
C THR A 257 19.78 -13.54 8.52
N TRP A 258 19.78 -14.35 7.45
CA TRP A 258 20.29 -13.92 6.14
C TRP A 258 19.46 -12.78 5.52
N ILE A 259 18.14 -12.85 5.62
CA ILE A 259 17.24 -11.81 5.11
C ILE A 259 17.51 -10.48 5.82
N LEU A 260 17.50 -10.46 7.16
CA LEU A 260 17.75 -9.25 7.94
C LEU A 260 19.15 -8.68 7.68
N PHE A 261 20.17 -9.53 7.61
CA PHE A 261 21.54 -9.09 7.36
C PHE A 261 21.70 -8.46 5.97
N ALA A 262 21.20 -9.12 4.92
CA ALA A 262 21.27 -8.59 3.57
C ALA A 262 20.49 -7.28 3.43
N SER A 263 19.29 -7.20 4.04
CA SER A 263 18.47 -6.00 4.02
C SER A 263 19.04 -4.86 4.85
N ALA A 264 19.75 -5.16 5.94
CA ALA A 264 20.48 -4.16 6.72
C ALA A 264 21.63 -3.55 5.90
N ILE A 265 22.40 -4.37 5.17
CA ILE A 265 23.44 -3.88 4.26
C ILE A 265 22.82 -3.01 3.15
N ALA A 266 21.76 -3.49 2.50
CA ALA A 266 21.08 -2.74 1.44
C ALA A 266 20.51 -1.40 1.95
N THR A 267 19.89 -1.40 3.12
CA THR A 267 19.35 -0.18 3.74
C THR A 267 20.47 0.79 4.09
N LEU A 268 21.55 0.32 4.71
CA LEU A 268 22.67 1.16 5.14
C LEU A 268 23.38 1.82 3.94
N THR A 269 23.62 1.05 2.88
CA THR A 269 24.27 1.53 1.65
C THR A 269 23.44 2.58 0.91
N LEU A 270 22.11 2.56 1.06
CA LEU A 270 21.23 3.59 0.50
C LEU A 270 21.05 4.79 1.44
N ALA A 271 20.83 4.55 2.74
CA ALA A 271 20.48 5.58 3.71
C ALA A 271 21.68 6.46 4.10
N LEU A 272 22.87 5.88 4.30
CA LEU A 272 24.04 6.61 4.78
C LEU A 272 24.53 7.66 3.76
N PRO A 273 24.75 7.34 2.48
CA PRO A 273 25.13 8.34 1.48
C PRO A 273 24.06 9.42 1.31
N ALA A 274 22.77 9.05 1.33
CA ALA A 274 21.66 10.00 1.23
C ALA A 274 21.66 11.01 2.39
N MET A 275 21.91 10.54 3.62
CA MET A 275 21.96 11.41 4.79
C MET A 275 23.21 12.29 4.84
N LEU A 276 24.37 11.77 4.41
CA LEU A 276 25.60 12.56 4.28
C LEU A 276 25.45 13.65 3.20
N ALA A 277 24.89 13.31 2.04
CA ALA A 277 24.60 14.27 0.97
C ALA A 277 23.69 15.40 1.47
N ARG A 278 22.65 15.06 2.24
CA ARG A 278 21.71 16.03 2.82
C ARG A 278 22.37 16.94 3.87
N ARG A 279 23.30 16.42 4.69
CA ARG A 279 24.10 17.25 5.63
C ARG A 279 25.04 18.22 4.90
N ARG A 280 25.55 17.83 3.73
CA ARG A 280 26.44 18.67 2.89
C ARG A 280 25.70 19.74 2.07
N GLY A 281 24.40 19.92 2.29
CA GLY A 281 23.60 20.97 1.63
C GLY A 281 23.14 20.61 0.21
N THR A 282 23.28 19.36 -0.24
CA THR A 282 22.69 18.93 -1.52
C THR A 282 21.17 18.75 -1.35
N ALA A 283 20.42 19.85 -1.46
CA ALA A 283 18.96 19.90 -1.35
C ALA A 283 18.25 19.34 -2.60
N GLY A 284 18.81 18.30 -3.22
CA GLY A 284 18.28 17.68 -4.43
C GLY A 284 17.16 16.67 -4.14
N LEU A 285 16.36 16.38 -5.16
CA LEU A 285 15.37 15.30 -5.15
C LEU A 285 16.00 13.90 -4.96
N GLY A 286 17.29 13.75 -5.31
CA GLY A 286 18.03 12.49 -5.27
C GLY A 286 18.08 11.86 -3.87
N PRO A 287 18.68 12.52 -2.85
CA PRO A 287 18.75 11.99 -1.50
C PRO A 287 17.40 11.56 -0.90
N LEU A 288 16.32 12.32 -1.16
CA LEU A 288 14.97 11.96 -0.68
C LEU A 288 14.41 10.72 -1.39
N ARG A 289 14.67 10.56 -2.69
CA ARG A 289 14.30 9.33 -3.43
C ARG A 289 15.06 8.12 -2.92
N THR A 290 16.37 8.24 -2.73
CA THR A 290 17.20 7.16 -2.20
C THR A 290 16.77 6.80 -0.78
N LEU A 291 16.49 7.77 0.08
CA LEU A 291 16.00 7.53 1.44
C LEU A 291 14.62 6.86 1.43
N ARG A 292 13.74 7.20 0.48
CA ARG A 292 12.44 6.52 0.32
C ARG A 292 12.63 5.05 -0.05
N ILE A 293 13.56 4.76 -0.98
CA ILE A 293 13.88 3.38 -1.37
C ILE A 293 14.48 2.62 -0.18
N ALA A 294 15.40 3.24 0.58
CA ALA A 294 15.96 2.65 1.79
C ALA A 294 14.87 2.31 2.83
N ALA A 295 13.94 3.25 3.08
CA ALA A 295 12.82 3.03 3.98
C ALA A 295 11.88 1.90 3.50
N LEU A 296 11.66 1.77 2.19
CA LEU A 296 10.89 0.67 1.61
C LEU A 296 11.59 -0.68 1.81
N VAL A 297 12.89 -0.78 1.51
CA VAL A 297 13.67 -2.01 1.71
C VAL A 297 13.68 -2.42 3.18
N PHE A 298 13.95 -1.45 4.07
CA PHE A 298 13.91 -1.66 5.51
C PHE A 298 12.55 -2.18 5.96
N LEU A 299 11.48 -1.45 5.65
CA LEU A 299 10.11 -1.81 6.03
C LEU A 299 9.74 -3.21 5.52
N LEU A 300 9.95 -3.48 4.22
CA LEU A 300 9.44 -4.71 3.62
C LEU A 300 10.17 -5.96 4.12
N SER A 301 11.48 -5.88 4.33
CA SER A 301 12.26 -7.02 4.79
C SER A 301 12.11 -7.28 6.28
N ASN A 302 12.09 -6.23 7.12
CA ASN A 302 11.89 -6.40 8.55
C ASN A 302 10.46 -6.89 8.82
N ALA A 303 9.45 -6.30 8.18
CA ALA A 303 8.07 -6.77 8.35
C ALA A 303 7.90 -8.25 7.99
N LEU A 304 8.56 -8.73 6.92
CA LEU A 304 8.50 -10.16 6.55
C LEU A 304 8.99 -11.06 7.69
N VAL A 305 10.14 -10.74 8.27
CA VAL A 305 10.75 -11.55 9.33
C VAL A 305 10.00 -11.38 10.64
N ASP A 306 9.65 -10.15 11.00
CA ASP A 306 8.89 -9.85 12.22
C ASP A 306 7.53 -10.57 12.20
N PHE A 307 6.81 -10.58 11.07
CA PHE A 307 5.55 -11.33 10.95
C PHE A 307 5.75 -12.85 11.02
N ALA A 308 6.90 -13.37 10.57
CA ALA A 308 7.21 -14.79 10.65
C ALA A 308 7.57 -15.25 12.07
N MET A 309 8.24 -14.39 12.85
CA MET A 309 8.72 -14.72 14.19
C MET A 309 7.73 -14.30 15.28
N GLU A 310 7.19 -13.08 15.21
CA GLU A 310 6.39 -12.46 16.26
C GLU A 310 4.88 -12.40 15.91
N GLY A 311 4.51 -12.82 14.71
CA GLY A 311 3.13 -12.74 14.22
C GLY A 311 2.59 -11.32 14.28
N PHE A 312 1.47 -11.10 14.96
CA PHE A 312 0.88 -9.77 15.11
C PHE A 312 1.62 -8.84 16.09
N GLY A 313 2.60 -9.33 16.86
CA GLY A 313 3.51 -8.48 17.64
C GLY A 313 4.28 -7.49 16.76
N ALA A 314 4.55 -7.89 15.51
CA ALA A 314 5.22 -7.10 14.48
C ALA A 314 4.49 -5.81 14.06
N LEU A 315 3.21 -5.64 14.42
CA LEU A 315 2.41 -4.49 13.99
C LEU A 315 3.01 -3.15 14.43
N LEU A 316 3.65 -3.12 15.61
CA LEU A 316 4.31 -1.91 16.10
C LEU A 316 5.52 -1.55 15.23
N ASN A 317 6.37 -2.52 14.92
CA ASN A 317 7.54 -2.34 14.05
C ASN A 317 7.11 -1.91 12.64
N LEU A 318 6.06 -2.54 12.10
CA LEU A 318 5.45 -2.16 10.84
C LEU A 318 4.96 -0.70 10.87
N ALA A 319 4.27 -0.29 11.94
CA ALA A 319 3.76 1.08 12.09
C ALA A 319 4.90 2.12 12.13
N ILE A 320 6.01 1.81 12.82
CA ILE A 320 7.21 2.66 12.86
C ILE A 320 7.82 2.79 11.47
N GLY A 321 7.96 1.67 10.74
CA GLY A 321 8.50 1.69 9.38
C GLY A 321 7.58 2.42 8.38
N LEU A 322 6.26 2.27 8.49
CA LEU A 322 5.28 3.01 7.69
C LEU A 322 5.32 4.51 7.99
N PHE A 323 5.48 4.88 9.26
CA PHE A 323 5.67 6.27 9.65
C PHE A 323 6.93 6.87 9.03
N ALA A 324 8.05 6.16 9.11
CA ALA A 324 9.31 6.54 8.47
C ALA A 324 9.13 6.76 6.95
N LEU A 325 8.50 5.80 6.27
CA LEU A 325 8.21 5.88 4.85
C LEU A 325 7.29 7.05 4.51
N SER A 326 6.27 7.31 5.33
CA SER A 326 5.29 8.38 5.14
C SER A 326 5.94 9.76 5.25
N VAL A 327 6.77 9.98 6.27
CA VAL A 327 7.55 11.21 6.44
C VAL A 327 8.41 11.49 5.21
N VAL A 328 9.21 10.49 4.77
CA VAL A 328 10.11 10.68 3.62
C VAL A 328 9.32 10.91 2.33
N SER A 329 8.21 10.19 2.13
CA SER A 329 7.34 10.33 0.95
C SER A 329 6.66 11.70 0.89
N TYR A 330 6.19 12.21 2.03
CA TYR A 330 5.58 13.54 2.14
C TYR A 330 6.55 14.64 1.73
N HIS A 331 7.76 14.64 2.30
CA HIS A 331 8.78 15.65 2.00
C HIS A 331 9.32 15.53 0.57
N LEU A 332 9.40 14.33 0.02
CA LEU A 332 9.71 14.13 -1.40
C LEU A 332 8.62 14.74 -2.29
N GLY A 333 7.34 14.55 -1.95
CA GLY A 333 6.21 15.14 -2.67
C GLY A 333 6.28 16.66 -2.70
N GLN A 334 6.49 17.30 -1.54
CA GLN A 334 6.65 18.76 -1.47
C GLN A 334 7.83 19.27 -2.30
N ALA A 335 8.98 18.59 -2.23
CA ALA A 335 10.16 18.98 -3.00
C ALA A 335 9.94 18.88 -4.52
N VAL A 336 9.17 17.89 -4.99
CA VAL A 336 8.80 17.77 -6.41
C VAL A 336 7.88 18.92 -6.82
N THR A 337 6.87 19.24 -6.01
CA THR A 337 5.95 20.36 -6.31
C THR A 337 6.69 21.69 -6.36
N ALA A 338 7.60 21.95 -5.39
CA ALA A 338 8.43 23.14 -5.40
C ALA A 338 9.32 23.22 -6.65
N SER A 339 9.98 22.11 -7.02
CA SER A 339 10.83 22.04 -8.22
C SER A 339 10.05 22.25 -9.52
N ASN A 340 8.80 21.80 -9.61
CA ASN A 340 7.96 21.99 -10.78
C ASN A 340 7.44 23.43 -10.87
N GLY A 341 7.06 24.05 -9.74
CA GLY A 341 6.67 25.46 -9.69
C GLY A 341 7.80 26.41 -10.13
N THR A 342 9.05 26.11 -9.77
CA THR A 342 10.21 26.89 -10.24
C THR A 342 10.47 26.70 -11.75
N ARG A 343 10.19 25.52 -12.32
CA ARG A 343 10.32 25.29 -13.77
C ARG A 343 9.27 26.03 -14.59
N ASP A 344 8.07 26.23 -14.06
CA ASP A 344 7.02 27.04 -14.71
C ASP A 344 7.33 28.54 -14.63
N GLN A 345 7.91 29.02 -13.52
CA GLN A 345 8.33 30.43 -13.40
C GLN A 345 9.49 30.82 -14.32
N LEU A 346 10.32 29.86 -14.75
CA LEU A 346 11.41 30.06 -15.70
C LEU A 346 10.96 29.96 -17.17
N ARG A 347 9.67 29.72 -17.42
CA ARG A 347 9.06 29.67 -18.76
C ARG A 347 8.18 30.89 -19.07
N VAL A 348 8.22 31.93 -18.25
CA VAL A 348 7.57 33.23 -18.52
C VAL A 348 8.55 34.15 -19.23
#